data_AF-Q93NL2-F1
#
_entry.id   AF-Q93NL2-F1
#
_cell.length_a   1.000
_cell.length_b   1.000
_cell.length_c   1.000
_cell.angle_alpha   90.00
_cell.angle_beta   90.00
_cell.angle_gamma   90.00
#
_symmetry.space_group_name_H-M   'P 1'
#
loop_
_entity.id
_entity.type
_entity.pdbx_description
1 polymer ?
#
loop_
_entity_poly.entity_id
_entity_poly.type
_entity_poly.pdbx_seq_one_letter_code
_entity_poly.pdbx_strand_id
1 'polypeptide(L)'
;MTANPGRFSFACQHEILLAPGGYFHAEHSGIDYPALPQVLQEAHNQRLLRQYQLPAPDSNTLLLPDFIAEHWAQLPKVAWALGVLLHPAPLPWWVETSQYAQLHQRGNDNFRQLQQTPSSPQTLLAAGAAQLLAGLQPFGKVYTARASYMFKFRHPTVNGDADEKCSTLECDRRSLPLCRSNLSRISGKPH
;
A
#
# COMPACT_ATOMS: atom_id res chain seq x y z
N MET A 1 17.46 -12.73 30.87
CA MET A 1 18.13 -12.40 29.59
C MET A 1 17.41 -11.20 29.01
N THR A 2 17.91 -9.99 29.25
CA THR A 2 17.35 -8.76 28.70
C THR A 2 17.84 -8.61 27.27
N ALA A 3 16.96 -8.90 26.32
CA ALA A 3 17.12 -8.56 24.91
C ALA A 3 17.47 -7.06 24.79
N ASN A 4 18.57 -6.75 24.10
CA ASN A 4 19.00 -5.37 23.88
C ASN A 4 18.06 -4.72 22.85
N PRO A 5 17.23 -3.72 23.22
CA PRO A 5 16.16 -3.21 22.37
C PRO A 5 16.66 -2.69 21.01
N GLY A 6 17.87 -2.10 20.98
CA GLY A 6 18.45 -1.57 19.75
C GLY A 6 18.81 -2.62 18.67
N ARG A 7 18.98 -3.90 19.03
CA ARG A 7 19.24 -4.96 18.03
C ARG A 7 17.99 -5.38 17.27
N PHE A 8 16.84 -5.39 17.95
CA PHE A 8 15.57 -5.78 17.34
C PHE A 8 15.05 -4.69 16.40
N SER A 9 15.19 -3.41 16.79
CA SER A 9 14.89 -2.27 15.94
C SER A 9 15.66 -2.31 14.62
N PHE A 10 16.97 -2.56 14.66
CA PHE A 10 17.80 -2.62 13.45
C PHE A 10 17.36 -3.76 12.49
N ALA A 11 17.02 -4.93 13.04
CA ALA A 11 16.51 -6.05 12.25
C ALA A 11 15.16 -5.70 11.56
N CYS A 12 14.23 -5.12 12.30
CA CYS A 12 12.94 -4.69 11.74
C CYS A 12 13.12 -3.61 10.66
N GLN A 13 14.01 -2.62 10.88
CA GLN A 13 14.33 -1.61 9.87
C GLN A 13 14.89 -2.25 8.60
N HIS A 14 15.80 -3.21 8.75
CA HIS A 14 16.39 -3.92 7.62
C HIS A 14 15.34 -4.73 6.83
N GLU A 15 14.43 -5.40 7.52
CA GLU A 15 13.31 -6.11 6.89
C GLU A 15 12.37 -5.16 6.13
N ILE A 16 12.05 -4.00 6.69
CA ILE A 16 11.26 -2.97 5.99
C ILE A 16 11.98 -2.55 4.70
N LEU A 17 13.29 -2.38 4.76
CA LEU A 17 14.04 -1.87 3.61
C LEU A 17 14.23 -2.90 2.50
N LEU A 18 14.40 -4.18 2.86
CA LEU A 18 14.85 -5.22 1.94
C LEU A 18 13.83 -6.34 1.69
N ALA A 19 12.75 -6.44 2.46
CA ALA A 19 11.76 -7.51 2.34
C ALA A 19 10.35 -7.03 1.98
N PRO A 20 10.16 -6.25 0.89
CA PRO A 20 8.85 -5.72 0.50
C PRO A 20 7.80 -6.80 0.24
N GLY A 21 8.19 -8.01 -0.18
CA GLY A 21 7.25 -9.10 -0.42
C GLY A 21 6.45 -9.53 0.81
N GLY A 22 7.01 -9.33 2.02
CA GLY A 22 6.36 -9.71 3.28
C GLY A 22 5.23 -8.78 3.71
N TYR A 23 5.13 -7.59 3.13
CA TYR A 23 4.16 -6.58 3.57
C TYR A 23 3.45 -5.81 2.45
N PHE A 24 3.88 -5.98 1.19
CA PHE A 24 3.18 -5.42 0.04
C PHE A 24 1.79 -6.05 -0.10
N HIS A 25 0.82 -5.25 -0.55
CA HIS A 25 -0.50 -5.78 -0.87
C HIS A 25 -0.38 -6.84 -1.98
N ALA A 26 -1.26 -7.85 -1.95
CA ALA A 26 -1.21 -8.99 -2.86
C ALA A 26 -1.23 -8.59 -4.35
N GLU A 27 -1.87 -7.46 -4.69
CA GLU A 27 -1.88 -6.94 -6.06
C GLU A 27 -0.54 -6.38 -6.55
N HIS A 28 0.30 -5.90 -5.62
CA HIS A 28 1.65 -5.40 -5.94
C HIS A 28 2.68 -6.52 -5.82
N SER A 29 2.49 -7.45 -4.87
CA SER A 29 3.35 -8.63 -4.76
C SER A 29 3.13 -9.60 -5.94
N GLY A 30 1.88 -9.79 -6.35
CA GLY A 30 1.49 -10.64 -7.47
C GLY A 30 1.67 -12.15 -7.22
N ILE A 31 2.04 -12.56 -6.01
CA ILE A 31 2.26 -13.94 -5.60
C ILE A 31 1.90 -14.15 -4.13
N ASP A 32 1.67 -15.40 -3.74
CA ASP A 32 1.53 -15.83 -2.35
C ASP A 32 2.91 -15.93 -1.69
N TYR A 33 3.43 -14.79 -1.23
CA TYR A 33 4.78 -14.66 -0.70
C TYR A 33 5.12 -15.63 0.45
N PRO A 34 4.26 -15.81 1.47
CA PRO A 34 4.54 -16.74 2.57
C PRO A 34 4.71 -18.21 2.15
N ALA A 35 4.11 -18.61 1.02
CA ALA A 35 4.22 -19.98 0.51
C ALA A 35 5.57 -20.26 -0.17
N LEU A 36 6.38 -19.24 -0.44
CA LEU A 36 7.66 -19.40 -1.12
C LEU A 36 8.76 -19.89 -0.15
N PRO A 37 9.66 -20.77 -0.61
CA PRO A 37 10.93 -21.02 0.06
C PRO A 37 11.76 -19.73 0.21
N GLN A 38 12.59 -19.65 1.25
CA GLN A 38 13.37 -18.45 1.58
C GLN A 38 14.19 -17.89 0.41
N VAL A 39 14.87 -18.74 -0.36
CA VAL A 39 15.67 -18.30 -1.53
C VAL A 39 14.80 -17.61 -2.59
N LEU A 40 13.56 -18.10 -2.79
CA LEU A 40 12.61 -17.47 -3.72
C LEU A 40 11.99 -16.20 -3.13
N GLN A 41 11.83 -16.11 -1.81
CA GLN A 41 11.41 -14.88 -1.13
C GLN A 41 12.44 -13.76 -1.33
N GLU A 42 13.73 -14.06 -1.16
CA GLU A 42 14.83 -13.11 -1.38
C GLU A 42 14.89 -12.66 -2.85
N ALA A 43 14.81 -13.60 -3.79
CA ALA A 43 14.77 -13.28 -5.22
C ALA A 43 13.56 -12.40 -5.59
N HIS A 44 12.39 -12.69 -5.00
CA HIS A 44 11.18 -11.89 -5.19
C HIS A 44 11.31 -10.48 -4.60
N ASN A 45 11.85 -10.37 -3.39
CA ASN A 45 12.13 -9.08 -2.78
C ASN A 45 13.04 -8.21 -3.65
N GLN A 46 14.12 -8.79 -4.18
CA GLN A 46 15.02 -8.11 -5.12
C GLN A 46 14.33 -7.73 -6.44
N ARG A 47 13.35 -8.52 -6.90
CA ARG A 47 12.52 -8.16 -8.05
C ARG A 47 11.65 -6.95 -7.73
N LEU A 48 10.93 -6.95 -6.61
CA LEU A 48 10.05 -5.85 -6.19
C LEU A 48 10.82 -4.54 -6.00
N LEU A 49 11.98 -4.59 -5.33
CA LEU A 49 12.87 -3.43 -5.15
C LEU A 49 13.21 -2.76 -6.50
N ARG A 50 13.53 -3.56 -7.52
CA ARG A 50 13.85 -3.08 -8.88
C ARG A 50 12.62 -2.63 -9.65
N GLN A 51 11.54 -3.43 -9.63
CA GLN A 51 10.30 -3.18 -10.35
C GLN A 51 9.68 -1.84 -9.94
N TYR A 52 9.65 -1.57 -8.64
CA TYR A 52 9.05 -0.34 -8.07
C TYR A 52 10.08 0.77 -7.82
N GLN A 53 11.35 0.56 -8.20
CA GLN A 53 12.44 1.53 -8.03
C GLN A 53 12.47 2.13 -6.62
N LEU A 54 12.35 1.26 -5.61
CA LEU A 54 12.19 1.71 -4.23
C LEU A 54 13.44 2.44 -3.77
N PRO A 55 13.32 3.67 -3.21
CA PRO A 55 14.47 4.46 -2.82
C PRO A 55 15.25 3.76 -1.69
N ALA A 56 16.57 3.81 -1.80
CA ALA A 56 17.48 3.41 -0.73
C ALA A 56 17.50 4.49 0.37
N PRO A 57 17.76 4.13 1.65
CA PRO A 57 18.00 5.10 2.70
C PRO A 57 19.22 5.98 2.36
N ASP A 58 19.10 7.26 2.65
CA ASP A 58 20.14 8.28 2.52
C ASP A 58 20.39 8.97 3.87
N SER A 59 21.27 9.97 3.89
CA SER A 59 21.59 10.74 5.10
C SER A 59 20.41 11.50 5.70
N ASN A 60 19.30 11.65 4.96
CA ASN A 60 18.08 12.32 5.43
C ASN A 60 17.02 11.32 5.91
N THR A 61 17.29 10.02 5.82
CA THR A 61 16.35 8.98 6.26
C THR A 61 16.52 8.75 7.75
N LEU A 62 15.54 9.20 8.55
CA LEU A 62 15.56 9.02 10.00
C LEU A 62 15.03 7.62 10.35
N LEU A 63 15.61 7.00 11.38
CA LEU A 63 15.10 5.73 11.87
C LEU A 63 13.67 5.89 12.41
N LEU A 64 12.80 4.95 12.04
CA LEU A 64 11.49 4.85 12.69
C LEU A 64 11.65 4.49 14.18
N PRO A 65 10.75 4.99 15.05
CA PRO A 65 10.60 4.47 16.39
C PRO A 65 10.38 2.96 16.38
N ASP A 66 10.99 2.25 17.34
CA ASP A 66 10.99 0.79 17.43
C ASP A 66 9.59 0.19 17.31
N PHE A 67 8.62 0.76 18.01
CA PHE A 67 7.22 0.30 17.96
C PHE A 67 6.63 0.33 16.54
N ILE A 68 6.95 1.35 15.74
CA ILE A 68 6.47 1.44 14.35
C ILE A 68 7.18 0.40 13.48
N ALA A 69 8.49 0.22 13.67
CA ALA A 69 9.27 -0.74 12.90
C ALA A 69 8.81 -2.19 13.17
N GLU A 70 8.59 -2.54 14.45
CA GLU A 70 8.11 -3.86 14.87
C GLU A 70 6.71 -4.19 14.34
N HIS A 71 5.84 -3.17 14.20
CA HIS A 71 4.46 -3.34 13.76
C HIS A 71 4.23 -2.91 12.31
N TRP A 72 5.30 -2.82 11.50
CA TRP A 72 5.22 -2.30 10.13
C TRP A 72 4.21 -3.05 9.27
N ALA A 73 4.14 -4.37 9.35
CA ALA A 73 3.16 -5.16 8.60
C ALA A 73 1.69 -4.87 9.00
N GLN A 74 1.45 -4.23 10.14
CA GLN A 74 0.10 -3.89 10.63
C GLN A 74 -0.40 -2.52 10.16
N LEU A 75 0.41 -1.74 9.44
CA LEU A 75 0.00 -0.40 8.96
C LEU A 75 -1.35 -0.40 8.21
N PRO A 76 -1.73 -1.41 7.41
CA PRO A 76 -3.08 -1.49 6.83
C PRO A 76 -4.21 -1.48 7.86
N LYS A 77 -4.03 -2.16 9.00
CA LYS A 77 -5.02 -2.17 10.08
C LYS A 77 -5.07 -0.83 10.80
N VAL A 78 -3.91 -0.19 10.99
CA VAL A 78 -3.82 1.15 11.58
C VAL A 78 -4.50 2.17 10.68
N ALA A 79 -4.22 2.14 9.37
CA ALA A 79 -4.89 2.97 8.38
C ALA A 79 -6.41 2.77 8.39
N TRP A 80 -6.89 1.53 8.47
CA TRP A 80 -8.32 1.26 8.62
C TRP A 80 -8.92 1.94 9.86
N ALA A 81 -8.28 1.75 11.02
CA ALA A 81 -8.72 2.34 12.28
C ALA A 81 -8.71 3.87 12.24
N LEU A 82 -7.68 4.48 11.63
CA LEU A 82 -7.62 5.93 11.38
C LEU A 82 -8.76 6.39 10.46
N GLY A 83 -9.05 5.64 9.39
CA GLY A 83 -10.16 5.94 8.50
C GLY A 83 -11.51 5.95 9.22
N VAL A 84 -11.74 4.98 10.10
CA VAL A 84 -12.94 4.94 10.96
C VAL A 84 -12.97 6.11 11.95
N LEU A 85 -11.85 6.41 12.61
CA LEU A 85 -11.77 7.48 13.60
C LEU A 85 -12.07 8.87 12.99
N LEU A 86 -11.61 9.11 11.77
CA LEU A 86 -11.75 10.39 11.06
C LEU A 86 -13.08 10.54 10.33
N HIS A 87 -13.86 9.46 10.22
CA HIS A 87 -15.14 9.47 9.52
C HIS A 87 -16.18 10.32 10.28
N PRO A 88 -16.97 11.17 9.61
CA PRO A 88 -18.01 11.96 10.27
C PRO A 88 -19.14 11.08 10.80
N ALA A 89 -19.77 11.49 11.90
CA ALA A 89 -20.97 10.79 12.37
C ALA A 89 -22.16 11.02 11.42
N PRO A 90 -23.05 10.02 11.23
CA PRO A 90 -22.99 8.66 11.76
C PRO A 90 -22.06 7.74 10.94
N LEU A 91 -21.50 6.72 11.60
CA LEU A 91 -20.71 5.70 10.91
C LEU A 91 -21.60 4.89 9.95
N PRO A 92 -21.04 4.28 8.90
CA PRO A 92 -21.77 3.30 8.12
C PRO A 92 -22.16 2.08 8.98
N TRP A 93 -23.35 1.53 8.79
CA TRP A 93 -23.90 0.41 9.59
C TRP A 93 -22.97 -0.82 9.69
N TRP A 94 -22.18 -1.09 8.65
CA TRP A 94 -21.22 -2.19 8.61
C TRP A 94 -19.94 -1.91 9.42
N VAL A 95 -19.65 -0.65 9.74
CA VAL A 95 -18.61 -0.26 10.70
C VAL A 95 -19.16 -0.26 12.13
N GLU A 96 -20.40 0.19 12.32
CA GLU A 96 -21.04 0.28 13.64
C GLU A 96 -21.12 -1.07 14.36
N THR A 97 -21.26 -2.15 13.61
CA THR A 97 -21.28 -3.53 14.14
C THR A 97 -19.88 -4.12 14.37
N SER A 98 -18.81 -3.38 14.05
CA SER A 98 -17.43 -3.84 14.18
C SER A 98 -16.77 -3.39 15.48
N GLN A 99 -15.65 -4.04 15.84
CA GLN A 99 -14.81 -3.64 16.98
C GLN A 99 -14.25 -2.20 16.88
N TYR A 100 -14.25 -1.61 15.69
CA TYR A 100 -13.71 -0.27 15.44
C TYR A 100 -14.72 0.85 15.76
N ALA A 101 -16.01 0.54 15.94
CA ALA A 101 -17.03 1.53 16.29
C ALA A 101 -16.72 2.25 17.61
N GLN A 102 -16.11 1.54 18.57
CA GLN A 102 -15.72 2.11 19.86
C GLN A 102 -14.66 3.21 19.72
N LEU A 103 -13.81 3.16 18.68
CA LEU A 103 -12.81 4.20 18.42
C LEU A 103 -13.49 5.52 18.04
N HIS A 104 -14.55 5.43 17.24
CA HIS A 104 -15.31 6.60 16.77
C HIS A 104 -16.11 7.29 17.89
N GLN A 105 -16.62 6.49 18.85
CA GLN A 105 -17.32 6.99 20.04
C GLN A 105 -16.38 7.69 21.04
N ARG A 106 -15.10 7.30 21.07
CA ARG A 106 -14.08 7.88 21.97
C ARG A 106 -13.29 9.03 21.33
N GLY A 107 -13.43 9.24 20.02
CA GLY A 107 -12.77 10.31 19.28
C GLY A 107 -13.42 11.67 19.56
N ASN A 108 -12.60 12.72 19.69
CA ASN A 108 -13.08 14.10 19.76
C ASN A 108 -13.61 14.52 18.39
N ASP A 109 -14.78 15.17 18.35
CA ASP A 109 -15.45 15.65 17.13
C ASP A 109 -14.53 16.51 16.25
N ASN A 110 -13.54 17.18 16.85
CA ASN A 110 -12.56 18.03 16.16
C ASN A 110 -11.69 17.30 15.13
N PHE A 111 -11.55 15.97 15.20
CA PHE A 111 -10.75 15.19 14.25
C PHE A 111 -11.57 14.69 13.06
N ARG A 112 -12.89 14.87 13.05
CA ARG A 112 -13.76 14.35 12.00
C ARG A 112 -13.69 15.24 10.75
N GLN A 113 -13.57 14.60 9.59
CA GLN A 113 -13.56 15.30 8.30
C GLN A 113 -14.99 15.57 7.82
N LEU A 114 -15.21 16.68 7.10
CA LEU A 114 -16.46 16.91 6.38
C LEU A 114 -16.59 15.89 5.24
N GLN A 115 -17.66 15.10 5.23
CA GLN A 115 -17.91 14.13 4.16
C GLN A 115 -18.34 14.85 2.88
N GLN A 116 -17.66 14.55 1.77
CA GLN A 116 -18.06 15.01 0.43
C GLN A 116 -18.52 13.84 -0.47
N THR A 117 -18.36 12.58 -0.05
CA THR A 117 -18.61 11.40 -0.90
C THR A 117 -19.15 10.24 -0.06
N PRO A 118 -20.08 9.42 -0.60
CA PRO A 118 -20.57 8.22 0.08
C PRO A 118 -19.43 7.25 0.43
N SER A 119 -19.47 6.71 1.64
CA SER A 119 -18.39 5.88 2.18
C SER A 119 -18.48 4.43 1.73
N SER A 120 -17.41 3.96 1.09
CA SER A 120 -17.08 2.54 0.92
C SER A 120 -15.92 2.15 1.85
N PRO A 121 -15.72 0.85 2.13
CA PRO A 121 -14.52 0.37 2.83
C PRO A 121 -13.21 0.91 2.23
N GLN A 122 -13.13 0.98 0.90
CA GLN A 122 -11.95 1.48 0.20
C GLN A 122 -11.73 2.97 0.45
N THR A 123 -12.79 3.78 0.50
CA THR A 123 -12.66 5.22 0.82
C THR A 123 -12.22 5.46 2.26
N LEU A 124 -12.67 4.66 3.23
CA LEU A 124 -12.19 4.75 4.61
C LEU A 124 -10.71 4.37 4.72
N LEU A 125 -10.33 3.25 4.10
CA LEU A 125 -8.93 2.82 4.08
C LEU A 125 -8.05 3.88 3.41
N ALA A 126 -8.51 4.50 2.32
CA ALA A 126 -7.81 5.57 1.62
C ALA A 126 -7.59 6.80 2.51
N ALA A 127 -8.65 7.26 3.20
CA ALA A 127 -8.55 8.41 4.09
C ALA A 127 -7.55 8.16 5.23
N GLY A 128 -7.63 6.99 5.88
CA GLY A 128 -6.70 6.65 6.94
C GLY A 128 -5.27 6.37 6.46
N ALA A 129 -5.09 5.78 5.28
CA ALA A 129 -3.78 5.58 4.67
C ALA A 129 -3.12 6.92 4.33
N ALA A 130 -3.87 7.89 3.82
CA ALA A 130 -3.34 9.24 3.55
C ALA A 130 -2.79 9.90 4.82
N GLN A 131 -3.52 9.79 5.94
CA GLN A 131 -3.09 10.33 7.23
C GLN A 131 -1.89 9.58 7.81
N LEU A 132 -1.87 8.25 7.69
CA LEU A 132 -0.74 7.42 8.09
C LEU A 132 0.52 7.77 7.30
N LEU A 133 0.41 7.94 5.98
CA LEU A 133 1.52 8.33 5.12
C LEU A 133 2.02 9.74 5.44
N ALA A 134 1.12 10.69 5.73
CA ALA A 134 1.50 12.02 6.20
C ALA A 134 2.29 11.94 7.52
N GLY A 135 1.86 11.10 8.46
CA GLY A 135 2.59 10.86 9.72
C GLY A 135 3.97 10.22 9.55
N LEU A 136 4.20 9.50 8.45
CA LEU A 136 5.49 8.90 8.12
C LEU A 136 6.45 9.85 7.38
N GLN A 137 5.96 10.96 6.80
CA GLN A 137 6.79 11.91 6.04
C GLN A 137 8.04 12.40 6.78
N PRO A 138 7.99 12.72 8.10
CA PRO A 138 9.17 13.19 8.83
C PRO A 138 10.34 12.18 8.86
N PHE A 139 10.07 10.89 8.70
CA PHE A 139 11.10 9.84 8.71
C PHE A 139 11.77 9.62 7.34
N GLY A 140 11.23 10.25 6.30
CA GLY A 140 11.79 10.25 4.96
C GLY A 140 10.94 9.51 3.93
N LYS A 141 11.17 9.86 2.66
CA LYS A 141 10.45 9.32 1.49
C LYS A 141 10.55 7.80 1.33
N VAL A 142 11.57 7.21 1.95
CA VAL A 142 11.89 5.77 1.91
C VAL A 142 10.78 4.92 2.51
N TYR A 143 10.25 5.37 3.65
CA TYR A 143 9.17 4.70 4.38
C TYR A 143 7.80 4.97 3.75
N THR A 144 7.53 6.23 3.35
CA THR A 144 6.25 6.58 2.71
C THR A 144 6.07 5.86 1.37
N ALA A 145 7.13 5.79 0.55
CA ALA A 145 7.10 5.04 -0.71
C ALA A 145 6.77 3.56 -0.47
N ARG A 146 7.46 2.90 0.48
CA ARG A 146 7.21 1.49 0.81
C ARG A 146 5.81 1.25 1.37
N ALA A 147 5.37 2.09 2.30
CA ALA A 147 4.06 1.98 2.91
C ALA A 147 2.93 2.17 1.89
N SER A 148 3.14 3.00 0.85
CA SER A 148 2.12 3.22 -0.18
C SER A 148 1.72 1.93 -0.94
N TYR A 149 2.66 1.00 -1.10
CA TYR A 149 2.42 -0.31 -1.73
C TYR A 149 1.80 -1.35 -0.78
N MET A 150 1.52 -1.01 0.48
CA MET A 150 0.74 -1.87 1.39
C MET A 150 -0.76 -1.79 1.12
N PHE A 151 -1.18 -0.85 0.28
CA PHE A 151 -2.57 -0.54 0.04
C PHE A 151 -2.97 -0.77 -1.40
N LYS A 152 -4.26 -1.08 -1.56
CA LYS A 152 -4.92 -1.15 -2.85
C LYS A 152 -5.34 0.23 -3.33
N PHE A 153 -4.37 1.03 -3.79
CA PHE A 153 -4.67 2.29 -4.48
C PHE A 153 -4.00 2.31 -5.84
N ARG A 154 -4.75 2.76 -6.85
CA ARG A 154 -4.13 3.25 -8.08
C ARG A 154 -3.40 4.52 -7.67
N HIS A 155 -2.07 4.50 -7.66
CA HIS A 155 -1.28 5.68 -7.33
C HIS A 155 -1.78 6.87 -8.17
N PRO A 156 -2.13 8.02 -7.58
CA PRO A 156 -1.90 9.27 -8.27
C PRO A 156 -0.39 9.31 -8.50
N THR A 157 0.00 9.31 -9.76
CA THR A 157 1.41 9.42 -10.16
C THR A 157 2.04 10.57 -9.40
N VAL A 158 3.10 10.28 -8.63
CA VAL A 158 4.03 11.32 -8.16
C VAL A 158 4.87 11.71 -9.36
N ASN A 159 4.22 12.40 -10.30
CA ASN A 159 4.75 13.17 -11.40
C ASN A 159 3.54 13.99 -11.82
N GLY A 160 3.55 15.27 -11.46
CA GLY A 160 2.55 16.20 -11.95
C GLY A 160 2.64 16.21 -13.46
N ASP A 161 1.53 15.88 -14.10
CA ASP A 161 1.10 16.52 -15.33
C ASP A 161 -0.41 16.43 -15.35
N ALA A 162 -1.02 17.60 -15.56
CA ALA A 162 -2.43 17.75 -15.79
C ALA A 162 -2.83 16.92 -17.02
N ASP A 163 -3.79 16.02 -16.85
CA ASP A 163 -4.93 15.94 -17.77
C ASP A 163 -5.99 15.01 -17.19
N GLU A 164 -6.98 15.66 -16.59
CA GLU A 164 -8.30 15.14 -16.33
C GLU A 164 -8.97 14.82 -17.67
N LYS A 165 -9.00 13.54 -18.06
CA LYS A 165 -10.07 13.02 -18.92
C LYS A 165 -10.70 11.80 -18.29
N CYS A 166 -11.76 12.09 -17.54
CA CYS A 166 -12.88 11.21 -17.35
C CYS A 166 -13.29 10.61 -18.71
N SER A 167 -13.29 9.29 -18.82
CA SER A 167 -13.99 8.58 -19.89
C SER A 167 -14.60 7.33 -19.28
N THR A 168 -15.83 7.52 -18.81
CA THR A 168 -16.87 6.50 -18.68
C THR A 168 -16.88 5.64 -19.93
N LEU A 169 -16.57 4.35 -19.78
CA LEU A 169 -16.94 3.34 -20.75
C LEU A 169 -17.38 2.10 -19.97
N GLU A 170 -18.70 1.95 -19.94
CA GLU A 170 -19.41 0.72 -19.59
C GLU A 170 -18.78 -0.46 -20.33
N CYS A 171 -18.19 -1.40 -19.59
CA CYS A 171 -17.95 -2.74 -20.14
C CYS A 171 -19.21 -3.57 -19.95
N ASP A 172 -20.10 -3.43 -20.93
CA ASP A 172 -21.22 -4.31 -21.15
C ASP A 172 -20.75 -5.74 -21.47
N ARG A 173 -21.44 -6.71 -20.87
CA ARG A 173 -21.23 -8.14 -21.07
C ARG A 173 -21.69 -8.50 -22.48
N ARG A 174 -20.78 -8.85 -23.38
CA ARG A 174 -20.93 -9.97 -24.34
C ARG A 174 -19.73 -10.01 -25.31
N SER A 175 -19.36 -11.24 -25.67
CA SER A 175 -18.53 -11.64 -26.82
C SER A 175 -17.05 -11.93 -26.53
N LEU A 176 -16.77 -13.22 -26.24
CA LEU A 176 -15.54 -13.88 -26.67
C LEU A 176 -15.41 -13.77 -28.21
N PRO A 177 -14.18 -13.74 -28.77
CA PRO A 177 -13.70 -15.00 -29.35
C PRO A 177 -12.17 -15.25 -29.28
N LEU A 178 -11.87 -16.54 -29.13
CA LEU A 178 -10.79 -17.34 -29.72
C LEU A 178 -9.47 -16.67 -30.13
N CYS A 179 -8.41 -17.03 -29.41
CA CYS A 179 -7.04 -17.06 -29.94
C CYS A 179 -6.92 -18.15 -31.02
N ARG A 180 -6.65 -17.74 -32.27
CA ARG A 180 -6.05 -18.61 -33.30
C ARG A 180 -4.67 -18.06 -33.65
N SER A 181 -3.67 -18.87 -33.34
CA SER A 181 -2.28 -18.77 -33.79
C SER A 181 -2.18 -18.77 -35.32
N ASN A 182 -1.28 -17.98 -35.89
CA ASN A 182 -0.60 -18.31 -37.14
C ASN A 182 0.77 -17.63 -37.24
N LEU A 183 1.80 -18.48 -37.33
CA LEU A 183 3.11 -18.16 -37.88
C LEU A 183 2.99 -17.76 -39.36
N SER A 184 3.99 -16.98 -39.82
CA SER A 184 4.61 -16.99 -41.17
C SER A 184 4.54 -15.66 -41.93
N ARG A 185 5.65 -14.92 -41.97
CA ARG A 185 6.47 -14.71 -43.18
C ARG A 185 7.53 -13.64 -42.93
N ILE A 186 8.78 -14.09 -42.88
CA ILE A 186 9.97 -13.28 -43.08
C ILE A 186 10.19 -13.21 -44.59
N SER A 187 10.23 -12.01 -45.18
CA SER A 187 10.75 -11.78 -46.52
C SER A 187 11.47 -10.44 -46.53
N GLY A 188 12.79 -10.50 -46.71
CA GLY A 188 13.66 -9.34 -46.89
C GLY A 188 15.09 -9.80 -47.14
N LYS A 189 15.42 -10.07 -48.41
CA LYS A 189 16.80 -10.10 -48.91
C LYS A 189 17.19 -8.70 -49.37
N PRO A 190 18.40 -8.20 -49.06
CA PRO A 190 18.96 -7.03 -49.72
C PRO A 190 19.91 -7.44 -50.85
N HIS A 191 19.87 -6.68 -51.95
CA HIS A 191 21.02 -6.33 -52.77
C HIS A 191 20.87 -4.86 -53.17
#